data_AF-A0A3R7BP50-F1
#
_entry.id   AF-A0A3R7BP50-F1
#
_cell.length_a   1.000
_cell.length_b   1.000
_cell.length_c   1.000
_cell.angle_alpha   90.00
_cell.angle_beta   90.00
_cell.angle_gamma   90.00
#
_symmetry.space_group_name_H-M   'P 1'
#
loop_
_entity.id
_entity.type
_entity.pdbx_description
1 polymer ?
#
loop_
_entity_poly.entity_id
_entity_poly.type
_entity_poly.pdbx_seq_one_letter_code
_entity_poly.pdbx_strand_id
1 'polypeptide(L)'
;MMDYAGVRVYEQLRRNRKIYLAPLIEVLESKGLEVVNKTELEKLRVYRNQLEHETETASSEDAEWAYEIAQALVQKYYPNILGRLKNERHQKSRKKPKNRIKVADEVWIACALLHKENPNRRDFSTREIIEKVREENIYGTLRPGVYVHVTQHCIANKKPNPGKYRMLFETEPGRRRLFKKGDPYHPGREGGKITPNKNEIPQKYWHLLDWYKNEYNK
;
A
#
# COMPACT_ATOMS: atom_id res chain seq x y z
N MET A 1 3.08 19.64 -21.11
CA MET A 1 1.73 19.05 -20.99
C MET A 1 1.87 17.55 -21.23
N MET A 2 1.61 16.71 -20.23
CA MET A 2 1.55 15.26 -20.44
C MET A 2 0.34 14.96 -21.32
N ASP A 3 0.57 14.27 -22.44
CA ASP A 3 -0.47 13.90 -23.40
C ASP A 3 -1.56 13.07 -22.71
N TYR A 4 -2.80 13.55 -22.79
CA TYR A 4 -4.02 12.91 -22.30
C TYR A 4 -4.18 11.48 -22.84
N ALA A 5 -3.57 11.15 -23.98
CA ALA A 5 -3.58 9.80 -24.53
C ALA A 5 -2.83 8.80 -23.64
N GLY A 6 -1.65 9.17 -23.11
CA GLY A 6 -0.83 8.28 -22.28
C GLY A 6 -1.49 7.95 -20.93
N VAL A 7 -2.14 8.94 -20.31
CA VAL A 7 -2.85 8.76 -19.04
C VAL A 7 -4.06 7.84 -19.21
N ARG A 8 -4.82 7.97 -20.30
CA ARG A 8 -5.97 7.10 -20.59
C ARG A 8 -5.56 5.66 -20.83
N VAL A 9 -4.48 5.42 -21.59
CA VAL A 9 -3.94 4.07 -21.82
C VAL A 9 -3.50 3.44 -20.50
N TYR A 10 -2.80 4.20 -19.65
CA TYR A 10 -2.39 3.75 -18.33
C TYR A 10 -3.57 3.39 -17.42
N GLU A 11 -4.61 4.23 -17.37
CA GLU A 11 -5.83 3.93 -16.62
C GLU A 11 -6.56 2.68 -17.13
N GLN A 12 -6.59 2.47 -18.45
CA GLN A 12 -7.26 1.35 -19.07
C GLN A 12 -6.52 0.03 -18.80
N LEU A 13 -5.19 0.03 -18.88
CA LEU A 13 -4.35 -1.10 -18.46
C LEU A 13 -4.51 -1.40 -16.96
N ARG A 14 -4.67 -0.36 -16.13
CA ARG A 14 -4.97 -0.50 -14.69
C ARG A 14 -6.32 -1.15 -14.43
N ARG A 15 -7.38 -0.69 -15.09
CA ARG A 15 -8.74 -1.25 -14.97
C ARG A 15 -8.79 -2.71 -15.40
N ASN A 16 -8.00 -3.08 -16.41
CA ASN A 16 -7.93 -4.45 -16.93
C ASN A 16 -7.01 -5.39 -16.14
N ARG A 17 -6.43 -4.94 -15.02
CA ARG A 17 -5.39 -5.67 -14.26
C ARG A 17 -4.19 -6.10 -15.12
N LYS A 18 -3.93 -5.41 -16.23
CA LYS A 18 -2.84 -5.68 -17.19
C LYS A 18 -1.69 -4.69 -17.01
N ILE A 19 -1.42 -4.20 -15.79
CA ILE A 19 -0.18 -3.44 -15.51
C ILE A 19 0.96 -4.44 -15.29
N TYR A 20 1.24 -5.23 -16.31
CA TYR A 20 2.47 -5.96 -16.41
C TYR A 20 3.38 -5.18 -17.36
N LEU A 21 4.68 -5.17 -17.08
CA LEU A 21 5.63 -4.41 -17.88
C LEU A 21 5.61 -4.87 -19.34
N ALA A 22 5.40 -6.17 -19.58
CA ALA A 22 5.27 -6.73 -20.93
C ALA A 22 4.12 -6.11 -21.76
N PRO A 23 2.83 -6.13 -21.34
CA PRO A 23 1.75 -5.42 -22.02
C PRO A 23 2.01 -3.93 -22.26
N LEU A 24 2.70 -3.26 -21.32
CA LEU A 24 3.04 -1.84 -21.49
C LEU A 24 4.10 -1.65 -22.57
N ILE A 25 5.13 -2.50 -22.61
CA ILE A 25 6.15 -2.51 -23.65
C ILE A 25 5.51 -2.77 -25.01
N GLU A 26 4.64 -3.77 -25.13
CA GLU A 26 3.93 -4.08 -26.38
C GLU A 26 3.14 -2.88 -26.91
N VAL A 27 2.43 -2.17 -26.02
CA VAL A 27 1.68 -0.97 -26.41
C VAL A 27 2.62 0.14 -26.88
N LEU A 28 3.73 0.38 -26.20
CA LEU A 28 4.71 1.40 -26.59
C LEU A 28 5.34 1.07 -27.95
N GLU A 29 5.73 -0.19 -28.16
CA GLU A 29 6.34 -0.64 -29.41
C GLU A 29 5.35 -0.59 -30.58
N SER A 30 4.07 -0.91 -30.34
CA SER A 30 3.00 -0.74 -31.33
C SER A 30 2.79 0.72 -31.75
N LYS A 31 3.29 1.68 -30.96
CA LYS A 31 3.28 3.12 -31.24
C LYS A 31 4.61 3.64 -31.78
N GLY A 32 5.53 2.74 -32.13
CA GLY A 32 6.86 3.09 -32.65
C GLY A 32 7.82 3.61 -31.59
N LEU A 33 7.50 3.45 -30.30
CA LEU A 33 8.38 3.81 -29.20
C LEU A 33 9.16 2.57 -28.77
N GLU A 34 10.41 2.48 -29.23
CA GLU A 34 11.30 1.36 -28.89
C GLU A 34 11.72 1.43 -27.41
N VAL A 35 11.51 0.33 -26.68
CA VAL A 35 11.93 0.20 -25.29
C VAL A 35 13.20 -0.63 -25.21
N VAL A 36 14.35 0.01 -25.07
CA VAL A 36 15.66 -0.68 -25.15
C VAL A 36 16.20 -1.22 -23.82
N ASN A 37 15.63 -0.86 -22.66
CA ASN A 37 16.12 -1.31 -21.33
C ASN A 37 15.09 -2.24 -20.64
N LYS A 38 14.53 -3.18 -21.39
CA LYS A 38 13.46 -4.07 -20.92
C LYS A 38 13.89 -4.88 -19.69
N THR A 39 15.11 -5.36 -19.70
CA THR A 39 15.70 -6.19 -18.63
C THR A 39 15.82 -5.43 -17.31
N GLU A 40 16.34 -4.20 -17.35
CA GLU A 40 16.52 -3.35 -16.16
C GLU A 40 15.16 -2.94 -15.57
N LEU A 41 14.20 -2.58 -16.44
CA LEU A 41 12.83 -2.25 -16.01
C LEU A 41 12.14 -3.47 -15.38
N GLU A 42 12.36 -4.67 -15.90
CA GLU A 42 11.80 -5.90 -15.34
C GLU A 42 12.44 -6.24 -14.00
N LYS A 43 13.75 -6.09 -13.85
CA LYS A 43 14.42 -6.27 -12.55
C LYS A 43 13.93 -5.26 -11.50
N LEU A 44 13.76 -3.99 -11.86
CA LEU A 44 13.16 -2.98 -10.96
C LEU A 44 11.70 -3.32 -10.60
N ARG A 45 10.93 -3.89 -11.53
CA ARG A 45 9.55 -4.37 -11.27
C ARG A 45 9.54 -5.52 -10.28
N VAL A 46 10.40 -6.52 -10.48
CA VAL A 46 10.55 -7.67 -9.59
C VAL A 46 10.98 -7.20 -8.20
N TYR A 47 11.97 -6.33 -8.13
CA TYR A 47 12.45 -5.76 -6.88
C TYR A 47 11.36 -4.97 -6.14
N ARG A 48 10.57 -4.14 -6.84
CA ARG A 48 9.39 -3.48 -6.25
C ARG A 48 8.38 -4.50 -5.73
N ASN A 49 8.07 -5.53 -6.52
CA ASN A 49 7.13 -6.57 -6.09
C ASN A 49 7.64 -7.30 -4.84
N GLN A 50 8.94 -7.58 -4.75
CA GLN A 50 9.55 -8.15 -3.56
C GLN A 50 9.40 -7.21 -2.37
N LEU A 51 9.67 -5.90 -2.50
CA LEU A 51 9.43 -4.94 -1.40
C LEU A 51 7.95 -4.78 -1.01
N GLU A 52 7.02 -4.99 -1.95
CA GLU A 52 5.58 -4.97 -1.69
C GLU A 52 5.07 -6.29 -1.08
N HIS A 53 5.77 -7.41 -1.33
CA HIS A 53 5.33 -8.76 -1.02
C HIS A 53 6.26 -9.58 -0.10
N GLU A 54 7.38 -9.04 0.36
CA GLU A 54 8.26 -9.64 1.36
C GLU A 54 8.40 -8.65 2.50
N THR A 55 8.34 -9.14 3.74
CA THR A 55 8.41 -8.31 4.95
C THR A 55 9.81 -7.71 5.20
N GLU A 56 10.73 -7.90 4.27
CA GLU A 56 12.10 -7.45 4.36
C GLU A 56 12.23 -6.05 3.76
N THR A 57 12.75 -5.14 4.58
CA THR A 57 13.25 -3.87 4.08
C THR A 57 14.40 -4.12 3.13
N ALA A 58 14.34 -3.56 1.92
CA ALA A 58 15.45 -3.39 1.00
C ALA A 58 16.79 -3.24 1.74
N SER A 59 17.78 -4.07 1.42
CA SER A 59 19.15 -3.79 1.87
C SER A 59 19.60 -2.43 1.32
N SER A 60 20.55 -1.78 1.99
CA SER A 60 21.09 -0.50 1.51
C SER A 60 21.70 -0.66 0.11
N GLU A 61 22.32 -1.81 -0.16
CA GLU A 61 22.96 -2.14 -1.44
C GLU A 61 21.94 -2.28 -2.57
N ASP A 62 20.83 -2.99 -2.33
CA ASP A 62 19.78 -3.14 -3.35
C ASP A 62 19.06 -1.81 -3.64
N ALA A 63 18.89 -0.97 -2.61
CA ALA A 63 18.30 0.35 -2.77
C ALA A 63 19.21 1.29 -3.56
N GLU A 64 20.52 1.23 -3.31
CA GLU A 64 21.54 1.98 -4.03
C GLU A 64 21.63 1.54 -5.49
N TRP A 65 21.67 0.24 -5.75
CA TRP A 65 21.63 -0.33 -7.09
C TRP A 65 20.38 0.07 -7.88
N ALA A 66 19.19 -0.05 -7.27
CA ALA A 66 17.93 0.33 -7.92
C ALA A 66 17.90 1.82 -8.28
N TYR A 67 18.47 2.64 -7.40
CA TYR A 67 18.61 4.08 -7.61
C TYR A 67 19.59 4.42 -8.73
N GLU A 68 20.73 3.75 -8.82
CA GLU A 68 21.70 3.93 -9.90
C GLU A 68 21.08 3.62 -11.27
N ILE A 69 20.35 2.51 -11.38
CA ILE A 69 19.64 2.15 -12.62
C ILE A 69 18.60 3.21 -12.97
N ALA A 70 17.76 3.62 -12.02
CA ALA A 70 16.77 4.65 -12.26
C ALA A 70 17.44 5.97 -12.68
N GLN A 71 18.55 6.35 -12.05
CA GLN A 71 19.30 7.56 -12.38
C GLN A 71 19.91 7.48 -13.78
N ALA A 72 20.50 6.36 -14.16
CA ALA A 72 21.07 6.13 -15.49
C ALA A 72 20.00 6.23 -16.58
N LEU A 73 18.82 5.63 -16.36
CA LEU A 73 17.69 5.71 -17.27
C LEU A 73 17.18 7.16 -17.41
N VAL A 74 16.96 7.87 -16.30
CA VAL A 74 16.51 9.26 -16.34
C VAL A 74 17.56 10.16 -17.02
N GLN A 75 18.86 9.94 -16.78
CA GLN A 75 19.92 10.70 -17.42
C GLN A 75 19.96 10.48 -18.94
N LYS A 76 19.76 9.24 -19.38
CA LYS A 76 19.80 8.86 -20.79
C LYS A 76 18.62 9.41 -21.59
N TYR A 77 17.40 9.32 -21.05
CA TYR A 77 16.18 9.68 -21.79
C TYR A 77 15.63 11.06 -21.45
N TYR A 78 15.99 11.61 -20.29
CA TYR A 78 15.50 12.89 -19.80
C TYR A 78 16.61 13.75 -19.17
N PRO A 79 17.68 14.05 -19.93
CA PRO A 79 18.86 14.75 -19.40
C PRO A 79 18.54 16.10 -18.76
N ASN A 80 17.51 16.79 -19.25
CA ASN A 80 17.05 18.09 -18.74
C ASN A 80 16.35 18.01 -17.36
N ILE A 81 15.93 16.81 -16.93
CA ILE A 81 15.31 16.60 -15.61
C ILE A 81 16.38 16.56 -14.51
N LEU A 82 17.58 16.06 -14.80
CA LEU A 82 18.63 15.89 -13.79
C LEU A 82 19.26 17.20 -13.29
N GLY A 83 19.28 18.25 -14.13
CA GLY A 83 19.68 19.59 -13.70
C GLY A 83 18.79 20.14 -12.56
N ARG A 84 17.49 19.81 -12.56
CA ARG A 84 16.57 20.15 -11.45
C ARG A 84 16.77 19.25 -10.22
N LEU A 85 16.98 17.95 -10.43
CA LEU A 85 17.16 16.99 -9.32
C LEU A 85 18.46 17.22 -8.52
N LYS A 86 19.56 17.62 -9.17
CA LYS A 86 20.83 17.93 -8.48
C LYS A 86 20.73 19.20 -7.62
N ASN A 87 20.01 20.22 -8.07
CA ASN A 87 19.77 21.45 -7.32
C ASN A 87 18.88 21.22 -6.08
N GLU A 88 17.94 20.27 -6.14
CA GLU A 88 17.12 19.90 -4.97
C GLU A 88 17.89 19.08 -3.92
N ARG A 89 18.92 18.31 -4.32
CA ARG A 89 19.75 17.51 -3.40
C ARG A 89 20.58 18.37 -2.45
N HIS A 90 21.08 19.52 -2.90
CA HIS A 90 21.83 20.45 -2.02
C HIS A 90 20.96 21.13 -0.96
N GLN A 91 19.62 21.10 -1.10
CA GLN A 91 18.68 21.61 -0.08
C GLN A 91 18.07 20.54 0.83
N LYS A 92 18.21 19.25 0.49
CA LYS A 92 17.60 18.13 1.22
C LYS A 92 18.63 17.15 1.77
N SER A 93 19.59 17.62 2.56
CA SER A 93 20.17 16.79 3.62
C SER A 93 19.14 16.62 4.74
N ARG A 94 18.13 15.77 4.56
CA ARG A 94 17.01 15.69 5.52
C ARG A 94 16.63 14.25 5.86
N LYS A 95 16.96 13.90 7.11
CA LYS A 95 16.31 12.93 8.03
C LYS A 95 15.08 12.22 7.44
N LYS A 96 15.05 10.87 7.52
CA LYS A 96 13.88 10.01 7.23
C LYS A 96 12.59 10.68 7.74
N PRO A 97 11.56 10.90 6.89
CA PRO A 97 10.32 11.54 7.33
C PRO A 97 9.66 10.66 8.39
N LYS A 98 9.48 11.22 9.59
CA LYS A 98 9.16 10.49 10.81
C LYS A 98 7.70 10.00 10.92
N ASN A 99 6.84 10.17 9.91
CA ASN A 99 5.41 9.84 10.01
C ASN A 99 4.75 9.61 8.63
N ARG A 100 4.78 8.39 8.09
CA ARG A 100 3.91 7.98 6.97
C ARG A 100 3.08 6.78 7.40
N ILE A 101 1.76 6.96 7.49
CA ILE A 101 0.84 5.92 7.96
C ILE A 101 0.88 4.67 7.05
N LYS A 102 0.90 3.48 7.65
CA LYS A 102 0.87 2.20 6.92
C LYS A 102 -0.54 1.90 6.40
N VAL A 103 -0.64 1.15 5.31
CA VAL A 103 -1.95 0.79 4.70
C VAL A 103 -2.81 -0.01 5.68
N ALA A 104 -2.20 -0.96 6.38
CA ALA A 104 -2.86 -1.75 7.41
C ALA A 104 -3.46 -0.87 8.53
N ASP A 105 -2.76 0.20 8.93
CA ASP A 105 -3.21 1.11 9.98
C ASP A 105 -4.40 1.97 9.51
N GLU A 106 -4.41 2.44 8.26
CA GLU A 106 -5.58 3.12 7.67
C GLU A 106 -6.80 2.20 7.65
N VAL A 107 -6.62 0.95 7.21
CA VAL A 107 -7.70 -0.04 7.14
C VAL A 107 -8.27 -0.35 8.52
N TRP A 108 -7.41 -0.48 9.53
CA TRP A 108 -7.85 -0.67 10.90
C TRP A 108 -8.63 0.54 11.43
N ILE A 109 -8.12 1.76 11.20
CA ILE A 109 -8.79 3.00 11.63
C ILE A 109 -10.18 3.12 10.99
N ALA A 110 -10.29 2.87 9.68
CA ALA A 110 -11.56 2.91 8.98
C ALA A 110 -12.57 1.90 9.55
N CYS A 111 -12.16 0.66 9.80
CA CYS A 111 -13.04 -0.34 10.40
C CYS A 111 -13.41 0.00 11.85
N ALA A 112 -12.50 0.59 12.62
CA ALA A 112 -12.76 1.04 13.99
C ALA A 112 -13.80 2.18 14.03
N LEU A 113 -13.66 3.16 13.13
CA LEU A 113 -14.63 4.24 13.00
C LEU A 113 -16.01 3.71 12.63
N LEU A 114 -16.10 2.78 11.68
CA LEU A 114 -17.37 2.16 11.30
C LEU A 114 -18.07 1.51 12.50
N HIS A 115 -17.35 0.76 13.34
CA HIS A 115 -17.92 0.20 14.57
C HIS A 115 -18.33 1.28 15.57
N LYS A 116 -17.52 2.32 15.75
CA LYS A 116 -17.81 3.41 16.69
C LYS A 116 -19.03 4.24 16.28
N GLU A 117 -19.20 4.44 14.98
CA GLU A 117 -20.36 5.12 14.38
C GLU A 117 -21.60 4.23 14.33
N ASN A 118 -21.42 2.91 14.33
CA ASN A 118 -22.52 1.93 14.25
C ASN A 118 -22.37 0.83 15.33
N PRO A 119 -22.55 1.14 16.63
CA PRO A 119 -22.23 0.23 17.73
C PRO A 119 -22.97 -1.11 17.70
N ASN A 120 -24.19 -1.15 17.15
CA ASN A 120 -25.03 -2.35 17.08
C ASN A 120 -24.69 -3.26 15.88
N ARG A 121 -23.84 -2.81 14.95
CA ARG A 121 -23.48 -3.60 13.77
C ARG A 121 -22.34 -4.55 14.06
N ARG A 122 -22.56 -5.83 13.73
CA ARG A 122 -21.56 -6.89 13.91
C ARG A 122 -20.36 -6.76 12.98
N ASP A 123 -20.58 -6.34 11.73
CA ASP A 123 -19.55 -6.27 10.68
C ASP A 123 -19.94 -5.33 9.52
N PHE A 124 -18.98 -5.16 8.60
CA PHE A 124 -19.06 -4.28 7.44
C PHE A 124 -18.53 -4.99 6.19
N SER A 125 -19.09 -4.64 5.03
CA SER A 125 -18.62 -5.12 3.74
C SER A 125 -17.23 -4.59 3.40
N THR A 126 -16.53 -5.27 2.48
CA THR A 126 -15.27 -4.78 1.90
C THR A 126 -15.40 -3.35 1.37
N ARG A 127 -16.52 -3.08 0.71
CA ARG A 127 -16.80 -1.78 0.08
C ARG A 127 -16.91 -0.69 1.14
N GLU A 128 -17.69 -0.90 2.20
CA GLU A 128 -17.85 0.08 3.29
C GLU A 128 -16.50 0.44 3.92
N ILE A 129 -15.64 -0.55 4.18
CA ILE A 129 -14.31 -0.29 4.76
C ILE A 129 -13.45 0.52 3.78
N ILE A 130 -13.46 0.22 2.48
CA ILE A 130 -12.70 0.96 1.46
C ILE A 130 -13.24 2.39 1.31
N GLU A 131 -14.56 2.57 1.33
CA GLU A 131 -15.20 3.88 1.28
C GLU A 131 -14.82 4.71 2.49
N LYS A 132 -14.83 4.13 3.68
CA LYS A 132 -14.37 4.83 4.88
C LYS A 132 -12.89 5.20 4.84
N VAL A 133 -12.01 4.35 4.28
CA VAL A 133 -10.59 4.73 4.04
C VAL A 133 -10.49 5.93 3.08
N ARG A 134 -11.32 5.94 2.03
CA ARG A 134 -11.36 7.06 1.06
C ARG A 134 -11.86 8.35 1.71
N GLU A 135 -12.89 8.27 2.54
CA GLU A 135 -13.47 9.41 3.27
C GLU A 135 -12.48 10.02 4.26
N GLU A 136 -11.83 9.18 5.08
CA GLU A 136 -10.86 9.65 6.07
C GLU A 136 -9.60 10.24 5.42
N ASN A 137 -9.27 9.77 4.21
CA ASN A 137 -8.21 10.26 3.35
C ASN A 137 -6.88 10.56 4.09
N ILE A 138 -6.51 9.71 5.05
CA ILE A 138 -5.40 9.97 5.99
C ILE A 138 -4.07 10.08 5.23
N TYR A 139 -3.87 9.21 4.25
CA TYR A 139 -2.72 9.24 3.36
C TYR A 139 -2.79 10.34 2.28
N GLY A 140 -3.95 10.96 2.06
CA GLY A 140 -4.19 12.00 1.05
C GLY A 140 -4.65 11.48 -0.32
N THR A 141 -4.64 10.16 -0.54
CA THR A 141 -5.26 9.51 -1.70
C THR A 141 -5.58 8.04 -1.41
N LEU A 142 -6.54 7.45 -2.12
CA LEU A 142 -6.83 6.02 -2.01
C LEU A 142 -5.73 5.18 -2.66
N ARG A 143 -4.95 4.47 -1.83
CA ARG A 143 -3.83 3.65 -2.29
C ARG A 143 -4.29 2.35 -2.95
N PRO A 144 -3.63 1.86 -4.02
CA PRO A 144 -3.95 0.57 -4.64
C PRO A 144 -3.95 -0.61 -3.65
N GLY A 145 -3.04 -0.56 -2.66
CA GLY A 145 -2.86 -1.61 -1.66
C GLY A 145 -4.01 -1.73 -0.64
N VAL A 146 -4.95 -0.77 -0.57
CA VAL A 146 -6.05 -0.80 0.41
C VAL A 146 -6.92 -2.03 0.19
N TYR A 147 -7.29 -2.34 -1.05
CA TYR A 147 -8.16 -3.47 -1.36
C TYR A 147 -7.57 -4.79 -0.84
N VAL A 148 -6.30 -5.09 -1.15
CA VAL A 148 -5.66 -6.33 -0.74
C VAL A 148 -5.45 -6.40 0.79
N HIS A 149 -5.30 -5.27 1.47
CA HIS A 149 -5.28 -5.25 2.94
C HIS A 149 -6.63 -5.61 3.53
N VAL A 150 -7.72 -5.06 3.00
CA VAL A 150 -9.08 -5.39 3.44
C VAL A 150 -9.41 -6.85 3.11
N THR A 151 -9.01 -7.40 1.97
CA THR A 151 -9.44 -8.76 1.57
C THR A 151 -8.51 -9.89 2.02
N GLN A 152 -7.22 -9.59 2.27
CA GLN A 152 -6.19 -10.60 2.51
C GLN A 152 -5.21 -10.23 3.63
N HIS A 153 -4.44 -9.14 3.51
CA HIS A 153 -3.28 -8.92 4.39
C HIS A 153 -3.66 -8.69 5.85
N CYS A 154 -4.79 -8.02 6.13
CA CYS A 154 -5.26 -7.76 7.49
C CYS A 154 -6.12 -8.87 8.11
N ILE A 155 -6.53 -9.88 7.32
CA ILE A 155 -7.55 -10.86 7.71
C ILE A 155 -6.94 -12.01 8.51
N ALA A 156 -7.26 -12.05 9.81
CA ALA A 156 -6.68 -12.98 10.78
C ALA A 156 -6.97 -14.46 10.47
N ASN A 157 -8.17 -14.77 9.98
CA ASN A 157 -8.62 -16.14 9.68
C ASN A 157 -8.29 -16.60 8.25
N LYS A 158 -7.47 -15.86 7.49
CA LYS A 158 -6.95 -16.29 6.17
C LYS A 158 -5.49 -16.69 6.25
N LYS A 159 -5.01 -17.50 5.31
CA LYS A 159 -3.57 -17.78 5.14
C LYS A 159 -2.80 -16.45 4.99
N PRO A 160 -1.63 -16.27 5.64
CA PRO A 160 -0.78 -15.11 5.42
C PRO A 160 -0.28 -15.09 3.97
N ASN A 161 -0.15 -13.90 3.39
CA ASN A 161 0.44 -13.67 2.07
C ASN A 161 0.77 -12.18 1.93
N PRO A 162 2.03 -11.72 2.02
CA PRO A 162 3.01 -12.11 3.04
C PRO A 162 2.65 -11.63 4.46
N GLY A 163 1.74 -10.66 4.55
CA GLY A 163 1.46 -9.95 5.80
C GLY A 163 0.88 -10.89 6.86
N LYS A 164 1.41 -10.79 8.08
CA LYS A 164 0.98 -11.56 9.25
C LYS A 164 -0.05 -10.83 10.12
N TYR A 165 -0.60 -9.70 9.66
CA TYR A 165 -1.54 -8.90 10.47
C TYR A 165 -2.78 -9.70 10.90
N ARG A 166 -3.30 -9.36 12.07
CA ARG A 166 -4.53 -9.90 12.65
C ARG A 166 -5.45 -8.74 13.04
N MET A 167 -5.65 -7.81 12.11
CA MET A 167 -6.36 -6.54 12.37
C MET A 167 -7.86 -6.66 12.13
N LEU A 168 -8.24 -7.45 11.13
CA LEU A 168 -9.63 -7.72 10.75
C LEU A 168 -9.91 -9.21 10.86
N PHE A 169 -11.18 -9.55 11.01
CA PHE A 169 -11.70 -10.91 10.98
C PHE A 169 -12.80 -11.00 9.92
N GLU A 170 -12.70 -11.96 8.99
CA GLU A 170 -13.75 -12.21 8.00
C GLU A 170 -14.85 -13.05 8.64
N THR A 171 -16.02 -12.45 8.86
CA THR A 171 -17.18 -13.11 9.46
C THR A 171 -17.91 -13.99 8.44
N GLU A 172 -18.01 -13.51 7.21
CA GLU A 172 -18.64 -14.14 6.06
C GLU A 172 -17.94 -13.67 4.77
N PRO A 173 -18.10 -14.36 3.62
CA PRO A 173 -17.53 -13.91 2.36
C PRO A 173 -17.89 -12.45 2.06
N GLY A 174 -16.87 -11.59 1.98
CA GLY A 174 -17.10 -10.17 1.70
C GLY A 174 -17.42 -9.30 2.92
N ARG A 175 -17.57 -9.87 4.13
CA ARG A 175 -17.89 -9.14 5.36
C ARG A 175 -16.81 -9.30 6.43
N ARG A 176 -16.45 -8.20 7.08
CA ARG A 176 -15.34 -8.12 8.04
C ARG A 176 -15.69 -7.21 9.21
N ARG A 177 -15.09 -7.53 10.35
CA ARG A 177 -15.08 -6.66 11.53
C ARG A 177 -13.65 -6.52 12.04
N LEU A 178 -13.43 -5.66 13.03
CA LEU A 178 -12.18 -5.68 13.77
C LEU A 178 -12.00 -7.05 14.45
N PHE A 179 -10.78 -7.57 14.38
CA PHE A 179 -10.37 -8.77 15.12
C PHE A 179 -10.54 -8.52 16.62
N LYS A 180 -10.85 -9.58 17.38
CA LYS A 180 -10.92 -9.56 18.84
C LYS A 180 -9.98 -10.62 19.41
N LYS A 181 -9.40 -10.36 20.58
CA LYS A 181 -8.70 -11.40 21.34
C LYS A 181 -9.67 -12.55 21.64
N GLY A 182 -9.25 -13.76 21.33
CA GLY A 182 -10.09 -14.97 21.41
C GLY A 182 -10.71 -15.39 20.07
N ASP A 183 -10.71 -14.54 19.05
CA ASP A 183 -11.08 -14.97 17.70
C ASP A 183 -10.09 -16.04 17.19
N PRO A 184 -10.57 -17.05 16.44
CA PRO A 184 -9.68 -17.98 15.76
C PRO A 184 -8.86 -17.24 14.69
N TYR A 185 -7.63 -17.65 14.48
CA TYR A 185 -6.80 -17.10 13.42
C TYR A 185 -5.92 -18.19 12.81
N HIS A 186 -5.44 -17.92 11.60
CA HIS A 186 -4.52 -18.84 10.93
C HIS A 186 -3.16 -18.86 11.68
N PRO A 187 -2.60 -20.03 12.03
CA PRO A 187 -1.37 -20.13 12.84
C PRO A 187 -0.18 -19.32 12.29
N GLY A 188 -0.02 -19.26 10.96
CA GLY A 188 1.01 -18.43 10.30
C GLY A 188 0.91 -16.91 10.54
N ARG A 189 -0.12 -16.43 11.25
CA ARG A 189 -0.29 -15.03 11.67
C ARG A 189 -0.04 -14.83 13.17
N GLU A 190 0.42 -15.85 13.88
CA GLU A 190 0.79 -15.75 15.29
C GLU A 190 1.81 -14.61 15.51
N GLY A 191 1.66 -13.88 16.61
CA GLY A 191 2.47 -12.69 16.90
C GLY A 191 2.19 -11.47 16.00
N GLY A 192 1.30 -11.61 15.01
CA GLY A 192 0.91 -10.53 14.11
C GLY A 192 0.21 -9.37 14.81
N LYS A 193 0.49 -8.14 14.35
CA LYS A 193 -0.08 -6.90 14.86
C LYS A 193 -1.62 -6.89 14.73
N ILE A 194 -2.30 -6.59 15.84
CA ILE A 194 -3.78 -6.56 15.96
C ILE A 194 -4.36 -5.14 15.96
N THR A 195 -3.57 -4.15 16.39
CA THR A 195 -3.93 -2.73 16.39
C THR A 195 -2.75 -1.89 15.89
N PRO A 196 -2.98 -0.67 15.37
CA PRO A 196 -1.93 0.30 15.08
C PRO A 196 -1.04 0.59 16.28
N ASN A 197 0.22 0.93 16.02
CA ASN A 197 1.08 1.49 17.06
C ASN A 197 0.72 2.97 17.20
N LYS A 198 0.52 3.44 18.44
CA LYS A 198 0.11 4.82 18.74
C LYS A 198 0.97 5.88 18.04
N ASN A 199 2.29 5.66 18.00
CA ASN A 199 3.24 6.59 17.40
C ASN A 199 3.32 6.49 15.86
N GLU A 200 2.63 5.54 15.22
CA GLU A 200 2.60 5.37 13.75
C GLU A 200 1.33 5.96 13.12
N ILE A 201 0.39 6.45 13.92
CA ILE A 201 -0.89 7.02 13.46
C ILE A 201 -1.09 8.46 13.95
N PRO A 202 -1.87 9.28 13.22
CA PRO A 202 -2.21 10.64 13.66
C PRO A 202 -2.88 10.66 15.03
N GLN A 203 -2.51 11.65 15.85
CA GLN A 203 -3.00 11.81 17.23
C GLN A 203 -4.53 11.84 17.33
N LYS A 204 -5.23 12.40 16.32
CA LYS A 204 -6.70 12.44 16.27
C LYS A 204 -7.36 11.06 16.35
N TYR A 205 -6.66 9.98 15.99
CA TYR A 205 -7.18 8.60 16.03
C TYR A 205 -6.74 7.81 17.27
N TRP A 206 -5.96 8.38 18.18
CA TRP A 206 -5.51 7.66 19.38
C TRP A 206 -6.67 7.16 20.25
N HIS A 207 -7.76 7.93 20.30
CA HIS A 207 -8.97 7.56 21.03
C HIS A 207 -9.58 6.22 20.56
N LEU A 208 -9.33 5.80 19.30
CA LEU A 208 -9.79 4.51 18.78
C LEU A 208 -9.03 3.34 19.41
N LEU A 209 -7.76 3.53 19.77
CA LEU A 209 -6.97 2.50 20.46
C LEU A 209 -7.50 2.29 21.89
N ASP A 210 -7.84 3.38 22.57
CA ASP A 210 -8.42 3.35 23.92
C ASP A 210 -9.80 2.69 23.89
N TRP A 211 -10.68 3.11 22.97
CA TRP A 211 -11.99 2.50 22.74
C TRP A 211 -11.87 1.00 22.40
N TYR A 212 -10.96 0.64 21.49
CA TYR A 212 -10.76 -0.76 21.13
C TYR A 212 -10.38 -1.61 22.35
N LYS A 213 -9.42 -1.14 23.15
CA LYS A 213 -8.93 -1.85 24.33
C LYS A 213 -9.99 -1.96 25.43
N ASN A 214 -10.72 -0.87 25.70
CA ASN A 214 -11.58 -0.75 26.87
C ASN A 214 -13.03 -1.14 26.61
N GLU A 215 -13.48 -1.22 25.36
CA GLU A 215 -14.88 -1.45 25.02
C GLU A 215 -15.05 -2.59 24.00
N TYR A 216 -14.34 -2.54 22.89
CA TYR A 216 -14.58 -3.48 21.78
C TYR A 216 -13.94 -4.87 21.99
N ASN A 217 -12.70 -4.90 22.49
CA ASN A 217 -11.85 -6.08 22.67
C ASN A 217 -11.87 -6.61 24.12
N LYS A 218 -12.99 -6.45 24.80
CA LYS A 218 -13.28 -7.12 26.08
C LYS A 218 -13.63 -8.57 25.86
#